data_AF-A0AAQ3MW66-F1
#
_entry.id   AF-A0AAQ3MW66-F1
#
_cell.length_a   1.000
_cell.length_b   1.000
_cell.length_c   1.000
_cell.angle_alpha   90.00
_cell.angle_beta   90.00
_cell.angle_gamma   90.00
#
_symmetry.space_group_name_H-M   'P 1'
#
loop_
_entity.id
_entity.type
_entity.pdbx_description
1 polymer ?
#
loop_
_entity_poly.entity_id
_entity_poly.type
_entity_poly.pdbx_seq_one_letter_code
_entity_poly.pdbx_strand_id
1 'polypeptide(L)'
;MLLSSAPIVSSFIECSIITQLFSACSLFITHGTPDPIPGSPCCDAMSGVNNIANTADNRQYVCRCLMDLIDNFSSNASAIGILPGLCGISLGFNIDPNADCSL
;
A
#
# COMPACT_ATOMS: atom_id res chain seq x y z
N MET A 1 35.64 18.69 18.84
CA MET A 1 35.11 17.65 17.93
C MET A 1 33.60 17.79 17.93
N LEU A 2 33.03 18.51 16.96
CA LEU A 2 31.58 18.69 16.84
C LEU A 2 31.05 17.51 16.03
N LEU A 3 30.38 16.56 16.69
CA LEU A 3 29.61 15.51 16.04
C LEU A 3 28.35 16.16 15.44
N SER A 4 28.48 16.68 14.23
CA SER A 4 27.33 17.04 13.40
C SER A 4 26.66 15.74 12.96
N SER A 5 25.72 15.24 13.76
CA SER A 5 24.75 14.24 13.31
C SER A 5 23.89 14.90 12.24
N ALA A 6 24.28 14.75 10.97
CA ALA A 6 23.36 14.98 9.87
C ALA A 6 22.10 14.16 10.15
N PRO A 7 20.89 14.73 10.04
CA PRO A 7 19.70 13.90 10.07
C PRO A 7 19.87 12.90 8.93
N ILE A 8 19.99 11.62 9.29
CA ILE A 8 19.82 10.55 8.33
C ILE A 8 18.37 10.72 7.91
N VAL A 9 18.12 11.37 6.78
CA VAL A 9 16.81 11.33 6.15
C VAL A 9 16.69 9.93 5.58
N SER A 10 16.51 8.96 6.48
CA SER A 10 15.79 7.76 6.15
C SER A 10 14.45 8.30 5.70
N SER A 11 14.19 8.31 4.39
CA SER A 11 12.82 8.37 3.91
C SER A 11 12.18 7.09 4.42
N PHE A 12 11.79 7.09 5.69
CA PHE A 12 10.88 6.11 6.24
C PHE A 12 9.66 6.32 5.36
N ILE A 13 9.48 5.43 4.40
CA ILE A 13 8.18 5.27 3.78
C ILE A 13 7.26 5.16 4.98
N GLU A 14 6.36 6.10 5.19
CA GLU A 14 5.42 6.02 6.29
C GLU A 14 4.19 5.27 5.79
N CYS A 15 3.53 4.52 6.66
CA CYS A 15 2.23 3.93 6.33
C CYS A 15 1.18 4.99 5.94
N SER A 16 1.39 6.26 6.33
CA SER A 16 0.60 7.41 5.87
C SER A 16 0.65 7.58 4.35
N ILE A 17 1.81 7.37 3.72
CA ILE A 17 1.99 7.45 2.26
C ILE A 17 1.21 6.32 1.58
N ILE A 18 1.30 5.10 2.10
CA ILE A 18 0.55 3.95 1.56
C ILE A 18 -0.96 4.20 1.67
N THR A 19 -1.42 4.66 2.84
CA THR A 19 -2.82 5.02 3.07
C THR A 19 -3.29 6.11 2.10
N GLN A 20 -2.46 7.12 1.86
CA GLN A 20 -2.76 8.20 0.93
C GLN A 20 -2.88 7.70 -0.52
N LEU A 21 -2.05 6.74 -0.94
CA LEU A 21 -2.16 6.11 -2.25
C LEU A 21 -3.48 5.33 -2.39
N PHE A 22 -3.90 4.61 -1.35
CA PHE A 22 -5.20 3.92 -1.33
C PHE A 22 -6.39 4.89 -1.32
N SER A 23 -6.24 6.10 -0.78
CA SER A 23 -7.33 7.09 -0.79
C SER A 23 -7.74 7.53 -2.20
N ALA A 24 -6.84 7.44 -3.18
CA ALA A 24 -7.13 7.68 -4.60
C ALA A 24 -8.16 6.68 -5.17
N CYS A 25 -8.39 5.57 -4.47
CA CYS A 25 -9.32 4.52 -4.83
C CYS A 25 -10.55 4.44 -3.90
N SER A 26 -10.78 5.48 -3.08
CA SER A 26 -11.83 5.52 -2.06
C SER A 26 -13.22 5.16 -2.57
N LEU A 27 -13.57 5.53 -3.81
CA LEU A 27 -14.86 5.15 -4.41
C LEU A 27 -15.01 3.62 -4.50
N PHE A 28 -14.02 2.93 -5.05
CA PHE A 28 -14.05 1.46 -5.13
C PHE A 28 -13.94 0.82 -3.74
N ILE A 29 -13.07 1.34 -2.87
CA ILE A 29 -12.91 0.81 -1.51
C ILE A 29 -14.23 0.89 -0.73
N THR A 30 -14.97 1.99 -0.87
CA THR A 30 -16.20 2.24 -0.09
C THR A 30 -17.43 1.57 -0.70
N HIS A 31 -17.52 1.51 -2.02
CA HIS A 31 -18.73 1.05 -2.72
C HIS A 31 -18.58 -0.29 -3.44
N GLY A 32 -17.35 -0.77 -3.63
CA GLY A 32 -17.03 -1.95 -4.43
C GLY A 32 -17.24 -1.77 -5.94
N THR A 33 -17.57 -0.56 -6.41
CA THR A 33 -17.86 -0.26 -7.82
C THR A 33 -17.68 1.25 -8.10
N PRO A 34 -17.33 1.64 -9.34
CA PRO A 34 -16.87 0.79 -10.44
C PRO A 34 -15.46 0.26 -10.17
N ASP A 35 -15.12 -0.88 -10.78
CA ASP A 35 -13.76 -1.41 -10.76
C ASP A 35 -12.78 -0.36 -11.31
N PRO A 36 -11.60 -0.19 -10.69
CA PRO A 36 -10.60 0.74 -11.18
C PRO A 36 -10.04 0.23 -12.52
N ILE A 37 -9.94 1.13 -13.49
CA ILE A 37 -9.40 0.82 -14.81
C ILE A 37 -7.90 1.16 -14.88
N PRO A 38 -7.07 0.38 -15.60
CA PRO A 38 -5.67 0.72 -15.85
C PRO A 38 -5.52 2.13 -16.46
N GLY A 39 -4.59 2.93 -15.94
CA GLY A 39 -4.39 4.33 -16.31
C GLY A 39 -5.36 5.33 -15.64
N SER A 40 -6.24 4.86 -14.75
CA SER A 40 -6.96 5.75 -13.83
C SER A 40 -6.04 6.25 -12.71
N PRO A 41 -6.36 7.40 -12.08
CA PRO A 41 -5.61 7.90 -10.93
C PRO A 41 -5.47 6.89 -9.80
N CYS A 42 -6.47 6.04 -9.61
CA CYS A 42 -6.44 4.95 -8.63
C CYS A 42 -5.37 3.91 -8.98
N CYS A 43 -5.34 3.41 -10.22
CA CYS A 43 -4.34 2.43 -10.63
C CYS A 43 -2.93 3.02 -10.74
N ASP A 44 -2.80 4.30 -11.09
CA ASP A 44 -1.52 5.01 -11.03
C ASP A 44 -1.00 5.09 -9.59
N ALA A 45 -1.88 5.32 -8.61
CA ALA A 45 -1.52 5.29 -7.20
C ALA A 45 -1.07 3.89 -6.75
N MET A 46 -1.75 2.83 -7.21
CA MET A 46 -1.32 1.45 -6.92
C MET A 46 0.04 1.12 -7.55
N SER A 47 0.33 1.67 -8.74
CA SER A 47 1.66 1.56 -9.34
C SER A 47 2.72 2.23 -8.45
N GLY A 48 2.37 3.37 -7.83
CA GLY A 48 3.16 4.00 -6.77
C GLY A 48 3.47 3.05 -5.60
N VAL A 49 2.46 2.33 -5.09
CA VAL A 49 2.65 1.33 -4.02
C VAL A 49 3.61 0.23 -4.47
N ASN A 50 3.48 -0.26 -5.70
CA ASN A 50 4.38 -1.27 -6.25
C ASN A 50 5.83 -0.79 -6.40
N ASN A 51 6.02 0.46 -6.81
CA ASN A 51 7.34 1.08 -6.90
C ASN A 51 8.01 1.22 -5.53
N ILE A 52 7.22 1.47 -4.48
CA ILE A 52 7.70 1.46 -3.10
C ILE A 52 8.10 0.04 -2.69
N ALA A 53 7.25 -0.95 -2.98
CA ALA A 53 7.44 -2.38 -2.66
C ALA A 53 8.48 -3.11 -3.55
N ASN A 54 9.48 -2.39 -4.09
CA ASN A 54 10.44 -2.93 -5.05
C ASN A 54 11.57 -3.78 -4.44
N THR A 55 11.81 -3.68 -3.14
CA THR A 55 12.78 -4.51 -2.38
C THR A 55 12.08 -5.41 -1.37
N ALA A 56 12.78 -6.43 -0.85
CA ALA A 56 12.23 -7.30 0.19
C ALA A 56 11.87 -6.52 1.47
N ASP A 57 12.80 -5.70 1.97
CA ASP A 57 12.58 -4.86 3.16
C ASP A 57 11.37 -3.93 2.98
N ASN A 58 11.23 -3.31 1.79
CA ASN A 58 10.08 -2.46 1.51
C ASN A 58 8.79 -3.26 1.37
N ARG A 59 8.81 -4.48 0.81
CA ARG A 59 7.63 -5.36 0.77
C ARG A 59 7.15 -5.72 2.16
N GLN A 60 8.07 -6.10 3.07
CA GLN A 60 7.72 -6.36 4.47
C GLN A 60 7.07 -5.13 5.11
N TYR A 61 7.65 -3.95 4.86
CA TYR A 61 7.12 -2.69 5.38
C TYR A 61 5.73 -2.35 4.82
N VAL A 62 5.57 -2.38 3.49
CA VAL A 62 4.29 -2.13 2.80
C VAL A 62 3.24 -3.13 3.25
N CYS A 63 3.59 -4.42 3.38
CA CYS A 63 2.70 -5.45 3.90
C CYS A 63 2.14 -5.07 5.28
N ARG A 64 3.00 -4.71 6.24
CA ARG A 64 2.56 -4.29 7.57
C ARG A 64 1.64 -3.06 7.53
N CYS A 65 1.97 -2.07 6.72
CA CYS A 65 1.11 -0.91 6.54
C CYS A 65 -0.27 -1.26 5.96
N LEU A 66 -0.33 -2.23 5.04
CA LEU A 66 -1.59 -2.68 4.47
C LEU A 66 -2.41 -3.50 5.47
N MET A 67 -1.77 -4.24 6.38
CA MET A 67 -2.46 -4.92 7.47
C MET A 67 -3.09 -3.91 8.42
N ASP A 68 -2.33 -2.89 8.83
CA ASP A 68 -2.86 -1.80 9.64
C ASP A 68 -4.02 -1.08 8.94
N LEU A 69 -3.91 -0.86 7.62
CA LEU A 69 -4.98 -0.27 6.82
C LEU A 69 -6.23 -1.15 6.81
N ILE A 70 -6.08 -2.46 6.61
CA ILE A 70 -7.17 -3.42 6.67
C ILE A 70 -7.85 -3.40 8.04
N ASP A 71 -7.10 -3.38 9.13
CA ASP A 71 -7.67 -3.35 10.48
C ASP A 71 -8.47 -2.07 10.72
N ASN A 72 -7.96 -0.91 10.27
CA ASN A 72 -8.68 0.37 10.36
C ASN A 72 -9.94 0.41 9.49
N PHE A 73 -9.92 -0.28 8.34
CA PHE A 73 -11.02 -0.32 7.37
C PHE A 73 -11.56 -1.74 7.18
N SER A 74 -11.78 -2.46 8.29
CA SER A 74 -12.11 -3.90 8.28
C SER A 74 -13.35 -4.26 7.46
N SER A 75 -14.33 -3.35 7.39
CA SER A 75 -15.53 -3.53 6.54
C SER A 75 -15.22 -3.54 5.04
N ASN A 76 -14.09 -2.97 4.63
CA ASN A 76 -13.64 -2.84 3.25
C ASN A 76 -12.38 -3.70 2.96
N ALA A 77 -12.00 -4.60 3.87
CA ALA A 77 -10.79 -5.41 3.78
C ALA A 77 -10.68 -6.13 2.43
N SER A 78 -11.77 -6.76 1.98
CA SER A 78 -11.82 -7.45 0.69
C SER A 78 -11.58 -6.52 -0.50
N ALA A 79 -12.17 -5.31 -0.46
CA ALA A 79 -11.99 -4.33 -1.53
C ALA A 79 -10.55 -3.82 -1.59
N ILE A 80 -9.94 -3.54 -0.43
CA ILE A 80 -8.52 -3.16 -0.31
C ILE A 80 -7.62 -4.28 -0.85
N GLY A 81 -7.92 -5.54 -0.52
CA GLY A 81 -7.08 -6.68 -0.86
C GLY A 81 -7.02 -7.00 -2.36
N ILE A 82 -8.14 -6.87 -3.07
CA ILE A 82 -8.20 -7.17 -4.52
C ILE A 82 -7.75 -5.99 -5.40
N LEU A 83 -7.63 -4.80 -4.83
CA LEU A 83 -7.46 -3.55 -5.57
C LEU A 83 -6.21 -3.54 -6.46
N PRO A 84 -5.00 -3.91 -5.97
CA PRO A 84 -3.82 -3.95 -6.83
C PRO A 84 -4.00 -4.94 -7.99
N GLY A 85 -4.65 -6.08 -7.74
CA GLY A 85 -4.94 -7.09 -8.75
C GLY A 85 -5.85 -6.59 -9.87
N LEU A 86 -6.89 -5.80 -9.54
CA LEU A 86 -7.76 -5.15 -10.53
C LEU A 86 -6.99 -4.17 -11.43
N CYS A 87 -5.95 -3.53 -10.88
CA CYS A 87 -5.05 -2.67 -11.63
C CYS A 87 -3.92 -3.42 -12.35
N GLY A 88 -3.92 -4.76 -12.35
CA GLY A 88 -2.87 -5.58 -12.97
C GLY A 88 -1.52 -5.56 -12.23
N ILE A 89 -1.52 -5.19 -10.95
CA ILE A 89 -0.33 -5.03 -10.12
C ILE A 89 -0.20 -6.21 -9.17
N SER A 90 1.02 -6.75 -9.07
CA SER A 90 1.37 -7.80 -8.12
C SER A 90 2.47 -7.30 -7.19
N LEU A 91 2.16 -7.20 -5.89
CA LEU A 91 3.11 -6.75 -4.86
C LEU A 91 4.04 -7.88 -4.38
N GLY A 92 3.86 -9.11 -4.90
CA GLY A 92 4.64 -10.28 -4.48
C GLY A 92 4.19 -10.89 -3.15
N PHE A 93 3.06 -10.47 -2.61
CA PHE A 93 2.41 -11.05 -1.43
C PHE A 93 0.90 -10.82 -1.51
N ASN A 94 0.13 -11.57 -0.72
CA ASN A 94 -1.32 -11.41 -0.64
C ASN A 94 -1.70 -10.37 0.41
N ILE A 95 -2.70 -9.56 0.11
CA ILE A 95 -3.25 -8.57 1.02
C ILE A 95 -4.50 -9.18 1.67
N ASP A 96 -4.30 -9.83 2.80
CA ASP A 96 -5.34 -10.45 3.64
C ASP A 96 -5.03 -10.14 5.10
N PRO A 97 -6.02 -9.97 5.99
CA PRO A 97 -5.80 -9.71 7.42
C PRO A 97 -4.89 -10.73 8.16
N ASN A 98 -4.66 -11.92 7.60
CA ASN A 98 -3.77 -12.94 8.16
C ASN A 98 -2.46 -13.11 7.37
N ALA A 99 -2.13 -12.16 6.49
CA ALA A 99 -0.96 -12.24 5.65
C ALA A 99 0.32 -12.22 6.51
N ASP A 100 1.22 -13.17 6.24
CA ASP A 100 2.54 -13.20 6.87
C ASP A 100 3.46 -12.17 6.19
N CYS A 101 3.75 -11.08 6.90
CA CYS A 101 4.63 -10.03 6.44
C CYS A 101 6.12 -10.29 6.72
N SER A 102 6.54 -11.52 7.04
CA SER A 102 7.97 -11.90 7.18
C SER A 102 8.68 -12.21 5.86
N LEU A 103 8.24 -11.55 4.77
CA LEU A 103 8.58 -11.79 3.36
C LEU A 103 10.07 -11.79 3.01
#